data_AF-A0A3C0LAR6-F1
#
_entry.id   AF-A0A3C0LAR6-F1
#
_cell.length_a   1.000
_cell.length_b   1.000
_cell.length_c   1.000
_cell.angle_alpha   90.00
_cell.angle_beta   90.00
_cell.angle_gamma   90.00
#
_symmetry.space_group_name_H-M   'P 1'
#
loop_
_entity.id
_entity.type
_entity.pdbx_description
1 polymer ?
#
loop_
_entity_poly.entity_id
_entity_poly.type
_entity_poly.pdbx_seq_one_letter_code
_entity_poly.pdbx_strand_id
1 'polypeptide(L)'
;MHCYYYNIKRLILIFFLIIFFASLSLIPALAQQLDEKKEKQLKIFQLSHLLEAENEFPRQNAYFNNALAYLNHEHFAMAINELEKIEYSNLYIPLYLRSQLLKGQAYKKLQRWESAVYIYI
;
A
#
# COMPACT_ATOMS: atom_id res chain seq x y z
N MET A 1 -59.02 13.06 8.46
CA MET A 1 -57.96 12.07 8.18
C MET A 1 -57.10 12.37 6.95
N HIS A 2 -57.62 13.01 5.89
CA HIS A 2 -56.84 13.32 4.66
C HIS A 2 -55.62 14.24 4.87
N CYS A 3 -55.68 15.17 5.83
CA CYS A 3 -54.61 16.16 6.08
C CYS A 3 -53.35 15.56 6.74
N TYR A 4 -53.51 14.52 7.58
CA TYR A 4 -52.41 13.87 8.30
C TYR A 4 -51.53 13.02 7.36
N TYR A 5 -52.16 12.31 6.43
CA TYR A 5 -51.47 11.49 5.42
C TYR A 5 -50.64 12.33 4.43
N TYR A 6 -51.12 13.53 4.10
CA TYR A 6 -50.39 14.47 3.24
C TYR A 6 -49.12 15.01 3.92
N ASN A 7 -49.19 15.33 5.22
CA ASN A 7 -48.03 15.80 5.99
C ASN A 7 -46.98 14.70 6.19
N ILE A 8 -47.37 13.45 6.40
CA ILE A 8 -46.44 12.31 6.49
C ILE A 8 -45.73 12.07 5.14
N LYS A 9 -46.47 12.07 4.03
CA LYS A 9 -45.86 11.94 2.69
C LYS A 9 -44.87 13.06 2.39
N ARG A 10 -45.20 14.29 2.78
CA ARG A 10 -44.31 15.45 2.64
C ARG A 10 -43.03 15.31 3.48
N LEU A 11 -43.13 14.83 4.71
CA LEU A 11 -41.97 14.56 5.57
C LEU A 11 -41.07 13.46 4.99
N ILE A 12 -41.67 12.37 4.51
CA ILE A 12 -40.93 11.28 3.85
C ILE A 12 -40.21 11.81 2.61
N LEU A 13 -40.89 12.61 1.78
CA LEU A 13 -40.31 13.18 0.58
C LEU A 13 -39.16 14.16 0.88
N ILE A 14 -39.29 14.98 1.93
CA ILE A 14 -38.21 15.87 2.41
C ILE A 14 -37.02 15.03 2.90
N PHE A 15 -37.27 13.96 3.66
CA PHE A 15 -36.21 13.07 4.14
C PHE A 15 -35.46 12.39 2.99
N PHE A 16 -36.18 11.89 1.98
CA PHE A 16 -35.57 11.35 0.76
C PHE A 16 -34.77 12.41 -0.01
N LEU A 17 -35.27 13.65 -0.10
CA LEU A 17 -34.54 14.77 -0.71
C LEU A 17 -33.24 15.09 0.03
N ILE A 18 -33.26 15.11 1.37
CA ILE A 18 -32.06 15.34 2.18
C ILE A 18 -31.03 14.24 1.96
N ILE A 19 -31.46 12.96 1.96
CA ILE A 19 -30.56 11.84 1.67
C ILE A 19 -29.98 11.95 0.25
N PHE A 20 -30.83 12.29 -0.73
CA PHE A 20 -30.40 12.45 -2.11
C PHE A 20 -29.35 13.56 -2.25
N PHE A 21 -29.59 14.74 -1.69
CA PHE A 21 -28.63 15.85 -1.72
C PHE A 21 -27.35 15.57 -0.91
N ALA A 22 -27.45 14.89 0.23
CA ALA A 22 -26.29 14.45 1.01
C ALA A 22 -25.44 13.45 0.22
N SER A 23 -26.07 12.49 -0.46
CA SER A 23 -25.36 11.51 -1.29
C SER A 23 -24.69 12.14 -2.51
N LEU A 24 -25.31 13.16 -3.11
CA LEU A 24 -24.79 13.84 -4.30
C LEU A 24 -23.52 14.65 -3.99
N SER A 25 -23.39 15.17 -2.76
CA SER A 25 -22.25 15.97 -2.32
C SER A 25 -21.11 15.14 -1.73
N LEU A 26 -21.41 14.00 -1.11
CA LEU A 26 -20.40 13.15 -0.44
C LEU A 26 -19.49 12.41 -1.43
N ILE A 27 -20.02 11.94 -2.56
CA ILE A 27 -19.28 11.18 -3.58
C ILE A 27 -18.12 11.99 -4.18
N PRO A 28 -18.32 13.24 -4.68
CA PRO A 28 -17.22 14.04 -5.20
C PRO A 28 -16.18 14.43 -4.14
N ALA A 29 -16.59 14.73 -2.91
CA ALA A 29 -15.65 15.04 -1.82
C ALA A 29 -14.75 13.83 -1.48
N LEU A 30 -15.33 12.63 -1.44
CA LEU A 30 -14.57 11.40 -1.24
C LEU A 30 -13.62 11.10 -2.41
N ALA A 31 -14.08 11.30 -3.64
CA ALA A 31 -13.25 11.13 -4.83
C ALA A 31 -12.06 12.10 -4.83
N GLN A 32 -12.27 13.36 -4.48
CA GLN A 32 -11.21 14.36 -4.36
C GLN A 32 -10.21 14.00 -3.26
N GLN A 33 -10.67 13.59 -2.09
CA GLN A 33 -9.78 13.13 -1.00
C GLN A 33 -8.95 11.91 -1.41
N LEU A 34 -9.56 10.97 -2.15
CA LEU A 34 -8.85 9.80 -2.69
C LEU A 34 -7.78 10.22 -3.70
N ASP A 35 -8.08 11.20 -4.55
CA ASP A 35 -7.15 11.71 -5.57
C ASP A 35 -5.96 12.44 -4.92
N GLU A 36 -6.21 13.31 -3.94
CA GLU A 36 -5.16 13.97 -3.15
C GLU A 36 -4.27 12.96 -2.42
N LYS A 37 -4.85 11.89 -1.87
CA LYS A 37 -4.09 10.82 -1.22
C LYS A 37 -3.19 10.10 -2.21
N LYS A 38 -3.70 9.75 -3.39
CA LYS A 38 -2.92 9.09 -4.46
C LYS A 38 -1.78 9.98 -4.94
N GLU A 39 -2.04 11.27 -5.13
CA GLU A 39 -1.02 12.24 -5.53
C GLU A 39 0.10 12.33 -4.48
N LYS A 40 -0.24 12.41 -3.20
CA LYS A 40 0.74 12.40 -2.10
C LYS A 40 1.56 11.12 -2.07
N GLN A 41 0.92 9.96 -2.22
CA GLN A 41 1.62 8.67 -2.27
C GLN A 41 2.56 8.57 -3.46
N LEU A 42 2.16 9.06 -4.63
CA LEU A 42 3.00 9.11 -5.82
C LEU A 42 4.23 9.99 -5.60
N LYS A 43 4.05 11.19 -5.03
CA LYS A 43 5.16 12.09 -4.70
C LYS A 43 6.14 11.46 -3.72
N ILE A 44 5.66 10.79 -2.67
CA ILE A 44 6.51 10.07 -1.72
C ILE A 44 7.31 8.98 -2.44
N PHE A 45 6.65 8.18 -3.29
CA PHE A 45 7.33 7.14 -4.05
C PHE A 45 8.42 7.71 -4.96
N GLN A 46 8.11 8.78 -5.71
CA GLN A 46 9.08 9.44 -6.59
C GLN A 46 10.28 10.00 -5.82
N LEU A 47 10.05 10.65 -4.69
CA LEU A 47 11.14 11.15 -3.83
C LEU A 47 12.00 10.01 -3.29
N SER A 48 11.38 8.94 -2.79
CA SER A 48 12.12 7.78 -2.28
C SER A 48 12.99 7.10 -3.34
N HIS A 49 12.53 7.08 -4.60
CA HIS A 49 13.29 6.57 -5.73
C HIS A 49 14.51 7.44 -6.05
N LEU A 50 14.40 8.77 -5.93
CA LEU A 50 15.52 9.69 -6.12
C LEU A 50 16.59 9.50 -5.05
N LEU A 51 16.20 9.45 -3.76
CA LEU A 51 17.14 9.26 -2.65
C LEU A 51 17.89 7.91 -2.76
N GLU A 52 17.19 6.87 -3.22
CA GLU A 52 17.80 5.58 -3.47
C GLU A 52 18.82 5.61 -4.63
N ALA A 53 18.52 6.33 -5.71
CA ALA A 53 19.43 6.52 -6.84
C ALA A 53 20.68 7.32 -6.47
N GLU A 54 20.56 8.24 -5.52
CA GLU A 54 21.67 9.00 -4.94
C GLU A 54 22.51 8.17 -3.94
N ASN A 55 22.16 6.89 -3.75
CA ASN A 55 22.85 5.93 -2.88
C ASN A 55 22.92 6.36 -1.40
N GLU A 56 21.88 7.04 -0.91
CA GLU A 56 21.83 7.55 0.47
C GLU A 56 21.64 6.46 1.55
N PHE A 57 21.50 5.19 1.16
CA PHE A 57 21.21 4.07 2.07
C PHE A 57 22.25 2.94 2.00
N PRO A 58 23.55 3.22 2.25
CA PRO A 58 24.64 2.26 2.04
C PRO A 58 24.48 0.98 2.88
N ARG A 59 23.90 1.08 4.07
CA ARG A 59 23.67 -0.08 4.94
C ARG A 59 22.60 -1.01 4.37
N GLN A 60 21.45 -0.47 3.98
CA GLN A 60 20.36 -1.24 3.39
C GLN A 60 20.78 -1.83 2.04
N ASN A 61 21.54 -1.07 1.25
CA ASN A 61 22.13 -1.57 0.00
C ASN A 61 23.11 -2.71 0.26
N ALA A 62 23.92 -2.65 1.33
CA ALA A 62 24.79 -3.76 1.72
C ALA A 62 23.99 -5.03 2.08
N TYR A 63 22.92 -4.92 2.87
CA TYR A 63 22.04 -6.07 3.16
C TYR A 63 21.41 -6.64 1.90
N PHE A 64 20.92 -5.78 1.01
CA PHE A 64 20.33 -6.22 -0.25
C PHE A 64 21.35 -6.95 -1.13
N ASN A 65 22.58 -6.42 -1.25
CA ASN A 65 23.65 -7.03 -2.03
C ASN A 65 24.13 -8.35 -1.43
N ASN A 66 24.23 -8.46 -0.10
CA ASN A 66 24.52 -9.73 0.58
C ASN A 66 23.43 -10.76 0.29
N ALA A 67 22.16 -10.37 0.35
CA ALA A 67 21.05 -11.25 0.03
C ALA A 67 21.14 -11.77 -1.42
N LEU A 68 21.44 -10.90 -2.39
CA LEU A 68 21.66 -11.30 -3.78
C LEU A 68 22.79 -12.33 -3.92
N ALA A 69 23.92 -12.11 -3.23
CA ALA A 69 25.02 -13.07 -3.21
C ALA A 69 24.58 -14.43 -2.67
N TYR A 70 23.84 -14.46 -1.56
CA TYR A 70 23.28 -15.69 -1.01
C TYR A 70 22.28 -16.37 -1.95
N LEU A 71 21.42 -15.61 -2.63
CA LEU A 71 20.48 -16.16 -3.61
C LEU A 71 21.19 -16.82 -4.78
N ASN A 72 22.26 -16.21 -5.29
CA ASN A 72 23.06 -16.75 -6.39
C ASN A 72 23.74 -18.08 -6.03
N HIS A 73 24.03 -18.29 -4.75
CA HIS A 73 24.59 -19.54 -4.23
C HIS A 73 23.53 -20.46 -3.60
N GLU A 74 22.25 -20.22 -3.87
CA GLU A 74 21.11 -21.01 -3.36
C GLU A 74 21.01 -21.09 -1.82
N HIS A 75 21.66 -20.16 -1.10
CA HIS A 75 21.58 -20.01 0.35
C HIS A 75 20.33 -19.21 0.76
N PHE A 76 19.15 -19.72 0.41
CA PHE A 76 17.88 -18.98 0.54
C PHE A 76 17.56 -18.52 1.97
N ALA A 77 17.88 -19.32 2.99
CA ALA A 77 17.63 -18.95 4.39
C ALA A 77 18.51 -17.76 4.83
N MET A 78 19.76 -17.71 4.37
CA MET A 78 20.67 -16.59 4.65
C MET A 78 20.25 -15.34 3.90
N ALA A 79 19.80 -15.49 2.64
CA ALA A 79 19.23 -14.39 1.88
C ALA A 79 18.02 -13.78 2.59
N ILE A 80 17.10 -14.60 3.11
CA ILE A 80 15.95 -14.11 3.88
C ILE A 80 16.40 -13.30 5.09
N ASN A 81 17.37 -13.80 5.87
CA ASN A 81 17.87 -13.11 7.06
C ASN A 81 18.52 -11.75 6.72
N GLU A 82 19.21 -11.62 5.59
CA GLU A 82 19.71 -10.32 5.13
C GLU A 82 18.56 -9.39 4.71
N LEU A 83 17.56 -9.90 3.97
CA LEU A 83 16.41 -9.12 3.51
C LEU A 83 15.52 -8.65 4.67
N GLU A 84 15.45 -9.40 5.77
CA GLU A 84 14.71 -9.02 6.99
C GLU A 84 15.28 -7.80 7.70
N LYS A 85 16.56 -7.47 7.47
CA LYS A 85 17.20 -6.26 8.02
C LYS A 85 16.78 -4.98 7.28
N ILE A 86 16.09 -5.09 6.15
CA ILE A 86 15.56 -3.96 5.40
C ILE A 86 14.12 -3.70 5.86
N GLU A 87 13.98 -2.84 6.85
CA GLU A 87 12.69 -2.43 7.40
C GLU A 87 11.98 -1.41 6.50
N TYR A 88 10.65 -1.36 6.58
CA TYR A 88 9.86 -0.39 5.83
C TYR A 88 10.23 1.05 6.20
N SER A 89 10.45 1.89 5.19
CA SER A 89 10.66 3.33 5.33
C SER A 89 10.17 4.05 4.10
N ASN A 90 9.59 5.24 4.30
CA ASN A 90 9.21 6.13 3.21
C ASN A 90 10.42 6.69 2.44
N LEU A 91 11.64 6.53 2.95
CA LEU A 91 12.86 7.07 2.32
C LEU A 91 13.40 6.18 1.20
N TYR A 92 13.13 4.87 1.22
CA TYR A 92 13.66 3.89 0.26
C TYR A 92 12.61 2.84 -0.13
N ILE A 93 11.38 3.29 -0.40
CA ILE A 93 10.26 2.40 -0.74
C ILE A 93 10.63 1.41 -1.86
N PRO A 94 11.30 1.79 -2.97
CA PRO A 94 11.62 0.85 -4.03
C PRO A 94 12.59 -0.25 -3.57
N LEU A 95 13.65 0.09 -2.81
CA LEU A 95 14.54 -0.91 -2.19
C LEU A 95 13.77 -1.89 -1.32
N TYR A 96 12.89 -1.38 -0.45
CA TYR A 96 12.08 -2.21 0.43
C TYR A 96 11.18 -3.15 -0.38
N LEU A 97 10.45 -2.65 -1.39
CA LEU A 97 9.58 -3.48 -2.22
C LEU A 97 10.38 -4.56 -2.98
N ARG A 98 11.53 -4.22 -3.56
CA ARG A 98 12.43 -5.19 -4.20
C ARG A 98 12.89 -6.25 -3.20
N SER A 99 13.22 -5.85 -1.97
CA SER A 99 13.64 -6.78 -0.92
C SER A 99 12.52 -7.77 -0.54
N GLN A 100 11.27 -7.31 -0.40
CA GLN A 100 10.15 -8.19 -0.10
C GLN A 100 9.89 -9.18 -1.25
N LEU A 101 9.92 -8.72 -2.50
CA LEU A 101 9.75 -9.59 -3.67
C LEU A 101 10.79 -10.73 -3.70
N LEU A 102 12.07 -10.43 -3.45
CA LEU A 102 13.13 -11.43 -3.34
C LEU A 102 12.89 -12.38 -2.16
N LYS A 103 12.43 -11.86 -1.01
CA LYS A 103 12.12 -12.68 0.17
C LYS A 103 11.00 -13.67 -0.13
N GLY A 104 9.95 -13.24 -0.83
CA GLY A 104 8.87 -14.10 -1.31
C GLY A 104 9.38 -15.21 -2.25
N GLN A 105 10.28 -14.87 -3.18
CA GLN A 105 10.91 -15.85 -4.06
C GLN A 105 11.77 -16.86 -3.29
N ALA A 106 12.56 -16.40 -2.32
CA ALA A 106 13.36 -17.26 -1.45
C ALA A 106 12.47 -18.20 -0.61
N TYR A 107 11.35 -17.70 -0.08
CA TYR A 107 10.37 -18.54 0.62
C TYR A 107 9.78 -19.63 -0.27
N LYS A 108 9.47 -19.33 -1.54
CA LYS A 108 9.04 -20.35 -2.51
C LYS A 108 10.11 -21.43 -2.71
N LYS A 109 11.38 -21.04 -2.83
CA LYS A 109 12.50 -21.99 -2.98
C LYS A 109 12.63 -22.93 -1.78
N LEU A 110 12.34 -22.41 -0.58
CA LEU A 110 12.29 -23.19 0.66
C LEU A 110 10.94 -23.90 0.90
N GLN A 111 9.99 -23.84 -0.03
CA GLN A 111 8.64 -24.39 0.12
C GLN A 111 7.85 -23.81 1.31
N ARG A 112 8.21 -22.62 1.77
CA ARG A 112 7.50 -21.86 2.82
C ARG A 112 6.36 -21.06 2.22
N TRP A 113 5.36 -21.75 1.69
CA TRP A 113 4.29 -21.16 0.87
C TRP A 113 3.46 -20.11 1.62
N GLU A 114 3.13 -20.34 2.88
CA GLU A 114 2.40 -19.35 3.70
C GLU A 114 3.15 -18.03 3.81
N SER A 115 4.46 -18.11 4.08
CA SER A 115 5.33 -16.92 4.14
C SER A 115 5.45 -16.23 2.77
N ALA A 116 5.51 -16.99 1.68
CA ALA A 116 5.54 -16.40 0.34
C ALA A 116 4.22 -15.70 -0.03
N VAL A 117 3.07 -16.30 0.31
CA VAL A 117 1.75 -15.72 0.06
C VAL A 117 1.56 -14.44 0.86
N TYR A 118 1.97 -14.42 2.13
CA TYR A 118 1.91 -13.22 2.98
C TYR A 118 2.65 -12.01 2.39
N ILE A 119 3.68 -12.26 1.57
CA ILE A 119 4.46 -11.20 0.92
C ILE A 119 3.78 -10.65 -0.34
N TYR A 120 2.97 -11.45 -1.04
CA TYR A 120 2.37 -11.07 -2.33
C TYR A 120 0.96 -10.46 -2.21
N ILE A 121 0.32 -10.61 -1.06
CA ILE A 121 -1.03 -10.10 -0.76
C ILE A 121 -0.89 -8.78 0.01
#